data_AF-W7WGV6-F1
#
_entry.id   AF-W7WGV6-F1
#
_cell.length_a   1.000
_cell.length_b   1.000
_cell.length_c   1.000
_cell.angle_alpha   90.00
_cell.angle_beta   90.00
_cell.angle_gamma   90.00
#
_symmetry.space_group_name_H-M   'P 1'
#
loop_
_entity.id
_entity.type
_entity.pdbx_description
1 polymer ?
#
loop_
_entity_poly.entity_id
_entity_poly.type
_entity_poly.pdbx_seq_one_letter_code
_entity_poly.pdbx_strand_id
1 'polypeptide(L)'
;MPYAIDLSHLHILACHSGLRDDALTREMLACDRCIEVHVSANDGRGDWHQVCQRPPWWWPLLQHINPKAVVFSEGNHRRKRTP
;
A
#
# COMPACT_ATOMS: atom_id res chain seq x y z
N MET A 1 -16.92 10.10 -5.94
CA MET A 1 -15.61 10.76 -5.85
C MET A 1 -14.53 9.74 -6.17
N PRO A 2 -13.60 10.05 -7.10
CA PRO A 2 -12.40 9.23 -7.29
C PRO A 2 -11.48 9.32 -6.07
N TYR A 3 -10.66 8.31 -5.85
CA TYR A 3 -9.69 8.26 -4.74
C TYR A 3 -8.40 7.54 -5.12
N ALA A 4 -7.37 7.80 -4.33
CA ALA A 4 -6.13 7.06 -4.29
C ALA A 4 -6.08 6.20 -3.02
N ILE A 5 -5.37 5.08 -3.07
CA ILE A 5 -5.11 4.24 -1.89
C ILE A 5 -3.61 4.06 -1.70
N ASP A 6 -3.13 4.34 -0.49
CA ASP A 6 -1.76 4.05 -0.09
C ASP A 6 -1.71 2.75 0.71
N LEU A 7 -1.13 1.71 0.11
CA LEU A 7 -1.01 0.39 0.73
C LEU A 7 0.03 0.36 1.87
N SER A 8 1.02 1.25 1.83
CA SER A 8 1.99 1.39 2.91
C SER A 8 1.34 1.93 4.18
N HIS A 9 0.37 2.84 4.08
CA HIS A 9 -0.38 3.35 5.23
C HIS A 9 -1.27 2.27 5.86
N LEU A 10 -1.86 1.40 5.05
CA LEU A 10 -2.59 0.24 5.56
C LEU A 10 -1.67 -0.72 6.34
N HIS A 11 -0.39 -0.80 6.00
CA HIS A 11 0.57 -1.58 6.80
C HIS A 11 0.78 -0.99 8.20
N ILE A 12 0.84 0.34 8.33
CA ILE A 12 0.93 1.03 9.62
C ILE A 12 -0.32 0.75 10.47
N LEU A 13 -1.50 0.89 9.86
CA LEU A 13 -2.77 0.60 10.53
C LEU A 13 -2.84 -0.86 10.99
N ALA A 14 -2.41 -1.81 10.15
CA ALA A 14 -2.42 -3.22 10.50
C ALA A 14 -1.46 -3.54 11.66
N CYS A 15 -0.29 -2.91 11.70
CA CYS A 15 0.64 -3.07 12.82
C CYS A 15 0.13 -2.43 14.12
N HIS A 16 -0.52 -1.27 14.04
CA HIS A 16 -1.01 -0.56 15.23
C HIS A 16 -2.28 -1.18 15.81
N SER A 17 -3.22 -1.59 14.95
CA SER A 17 -4.49 -2.18 15.38
C SER A 17 -4.42 -3.69 15.62
N GLY A 18 -3.41 -4.37 15.08
CA GLY A 18 -3.35 -5.83 15.01
C GLY A 18 -4.37 -6.44 14.04
N LEU A 19 -5.09 -5.61 13.27
CA LEU A 19 -6.16 -6.03 12.38
C LEU A 19 -5.79 -5.80 10.92
N ARG A 20 -6.13 -6.78 10.08
CA ARG A 20 -5.93 -6.73 8.64
C ARG A 20 -7.23 -7.11 7.95
N ASP A 21 -7.76 -6.21 7.13
CA ASP A 21 -8.97 -6.46 6.35
C ASP A 21 -8.65 -6.62 4.87
N ASP A 22 -8.36 -7.87 4.48
CA ASP A 22 -8.04 -8.22 3.09
C ASP A 22 -9.26 -8.05 2.17
N ALA A 23 -10.48 -8.28 2.69
CA ALA A 23 -11.71 -8.21 1.92
C ALA A 23 -12.02 -6.77 1.52
N LEU A 24 -11.98 -5.84 2.48
CA LEU A 24 -12.15 -4.41 2.22
C LEU A 24 -11.04 -3.88 1.34
N THR A 25 -9.77 -4.22 1.63
CA THR A 25 -8.63 -3.76 0.82
C THR A 25 -8.78 -4.20 -0.64
N ARG A 26 -9.16 -5.46 -0.88
CA ARG A 26 -9.46 -5.99 -2.21
C ARG A 26 -10.58 -5.21 -2.90
N GLU A 27 -11.69 -4.96 -2.20
CA GLU A 27 -12.84 -4.24 -2.75
C GLU A 27 -12.51 -2.78 -3.09
N MET A 28 -11.70 -2.13 -2.25
CA MET A 28 -11.21 -0.78 -2.52
C MET A 28 -10.28 -0.76 -3.74
N LEU A 29 -9.39 -1.75 -3.90
CA LEU A 29 -8.50 -1.84 -5.06
C LEU A 29 -9.27 -2.11 -6.36
N ALA A 30 -10.31 -2.94 -6.31
CA ALA A 30 -11.12 -3.31 -7.47
C ALA A 30 -12.14 -2.26 -7.89
N CYS A 31 -12.42 -1.25 -7.05
CA CYS A 31 -13.41 -0.23 -7.36
C CYS A 31 -12.96 0.64 -8.54
N ASP A 32 -13.86 0.86 -9.51
CA ASP A 32 -13.63 1.77 -10.65
C ASP A 32 -13.27 3.21 -10.24
N ARG A 33 -13.57 3.60 -9.00
CA ARG A 33 -13.24 4.92 -8.43
C ARG A 33 -11.85 4.97 -7.79
N CYS A 34 -11.20 3.84 -7.55
CA CYS A 34 -9.78 3.78 -7.22
C CYS A 34 -9.01 4.05 -8.49
N ILE A 35 -8.51 5.28 -8.64
CA ILE A 35 -7.81 5.72 -9.85
C ILE A 35 -6.29 5.70 -9.69
N GLU A 36 -5.80 5.53 -8.45
CA GLU A 36 -4.38 5.57 -8.14
C GLU A 36 -4.05 4.69 -6.93
N VAL A 37 -2.94 3.97 -6.99
CA VAL A 37 -2.45 3.07 -5.93
C VAL A 37 -0.99 3.40 -5.64
N HIS A 38 -0.70 3.74 -4.40
CA HIS A 38 0.66 4.03 -3.93
C HIS A 38 1.25 2.81 -3.21
N VAL A 39 2.48 2.50 -3.57
CA VAL A 39 3.25 1.41 -2.98
C VAL A 39 4.57 1.91 -2.44
N SER A 40 4.83 1.62 -1.17
CA SER A 40 6.12 1.84 -0.53
C SER A 40 6.22 0.92 0.71
N ALA A 41 7.41 0.85 1.30
CA ALA A 41 7.66 0.05 2.49
C ALA A 41 7.76 0.90 3.75
N ASN A 42 7.35 0.33 4.87
CA ASN A 42 7.66 0.82 6.21
C ASN A 42 7.81 -0.36 7.17
N ASP A 43 8.15 -0.07 8.42
CA ASP A 43 8.29 -1.04 9.52
C ASP A 43 7.01 -1.16 10.36
N GLY A 44 5.89 -0.62 9.87
CA GLY A 44 4.61 -0.55 10.59
C GLY A 44 4.55 0.55 11.65
N ARG A 45 5.61 1.34 11.85
CA ARG A 45 5.67 2.38 12.91
C ARG A 45 5.51 3.80 12.41
N GLY A 46 5.67 4.02 11.11
CA GLY A 46 5.60 5.35 10.55
C GLY A 46 5.71 5.37 9.04
N ASP A 47 5.47 6.56 8.51
CA ASP A 47 5.37 6.78 7.08
C ASP A 47 6.74 7.07 6.46
N TRP A 48 7.52 6.00 6.28
CA TRP A 48 8.94 6.11 5.90
C TRP A 48 9.22 6.08 4.41
N HIS A 49 8.23 5.69 3.61
CA HIS A 49 8.32 5.52 2.16
C HIS A 49 9.63 4.83 1.77
N GLN A 50 9.96 3.68 2.35
CA GLN A 50 11.17 2.92 1.98
C GLN A 50 10.93 2.15 0.67
N VAL A 51 12.01 1.77 0.00
CA VAL A 51 11.91 0.87 -1.16
C VAL A 51 11.46 -0.52 -0.68
N CYS A 52 10.45 -1.10 -1.33
CA CYS A 52 10.00 -2.46 -1.07
C CYS A 52 11.11 -3.47 -1.38
N GLN A 53 11.76 -4.02 -0.35
CA GLN A 53 12.79 -5.07 -0.52
C GLN A 53 12.23 -6.49 -0.42
N ARG A 54 11.06 -6.64 0.20
CA ARG A 54 10.34 -7.89 0.37
C ARG A 54 8.85 -7.68 0.10
N PRO A 55 8.12 -8.71 -0.37
CA PRO A 55 6.67 -8.62 -0.54
C PRO A 55 5.98 -8.32 0.81
N PRO A 56 5.26 -7.19 0.94
CA PRO A 56 4.41 -6.92 2.10
C PRO A 56 3.13 -7.75 2.06
N TRP A 57 2.36 -7.75 3.14
CA TRP A 57 1.14 -8.57 3.25
C TRP A 57 0.10 -8.28 2.16
N TRP A 58 0.03 -7.03 1.68
CA TRP A 58 -0.91 -6.60 0.64
C TRP A 58 -0.43 -6.95 -0.77
N TRP A 59 0.80 -7.46 -0.95
CA TRP A 59 1.36 -7.82 -2.25
C TRP A 59 0.46 -8.75 -3.09
N PRO A 60 -0.13 -9.83 -2.52
CA PRO A 60 -1.04 -10.69 -3.28
C PRO A 60 -2.33 -9.98 -3.72
N LEU A 61 -2.69 -8.86 -3.10
CA LEU A 61 -3.91 -8.11 -3.42
C LEU A 61 -3.75 -7.21 -4.65
N LEU A 62 -2.52 -6.97 -5.12
CA LEU A 62 -2.23 -6.14 -6.30
C LEU A 62 -2.93 -6.68 -7.57
N GLN A 63 -3.21 -7.98 -7.64
CA GLN A 63 -3.95 -8.58 -8.76
C GLN A 63 -5.40 -8.07 -8.89
N HIS A 64 -5.95 -7.43 -7.84
CA HIS A 64 -7.31 -6.90 -7.81
C HIS A 64 -7.39 -5.42 -8.16
N ILE A 65 -6.26 -4.78 -8.46
CA ILE A 65 -6.25 -3.36 -8.84
C ILE A 65 -7.13 -3.14 -10.06
N ASN A 66 -8.02 -2.16 -9.97
CA ASN A 66 -8.76 -1.63 -11.10
C ASN A 66 -7.77 -1.39 -12.27
N PRO A 67 -7.96 -2.02 -13.44
CA PRO A 67 -6.99 -1.96 -14.54
C PRO A 67 -6.78 -0.55 -15.11
N LYS A 68 -7.63 0.42 -14.75
CA LYS A 68 -7.50 1.83 -15.13
C LYS A 68 -6.71 2.66 -14.10
N ALA A 69 -6.40 2.10 -12.94
CA ALA A 69 -5.67 2.79 -11.90
C ALA A 69 -4.18 2.88 -12.24
N VAL A 70 -3.58 4.04 -11.96
CA VAL A 70 -2.12 4.20 -12.02
C VAL A 70 -1.52 3.60 -10.76
N VAL A 71 -0.44 2.82 -10.90
CA VAL A 71 0.33 2.31 -9.77
C VAL A 71 1.65 3.07 -9.69
N PHE A 72 1.92 3.73 -8.56
CA PHE A 72 3.11 4.52 -8.34
C PHE A 72 3.90 4.02 -7.13
N SER A 73 5.21 3.86 -7.31
CA SER A 73 6.13 3.50 -6.22
C SER A 73 6.72 4.76 -5.59
N GLU A 74 6.42 4.98 -4.31
CA GLU A 74 6.90 6.14 -3.56
C GLU A 74 8.19 5.87 -2.78
N GLY A 75 8.78 4.68 -2.96
CA GLY A 75 10.01 4.28 -2.31
C GLY A 75 11.14 5.30 -2.46
N ASN A 76 11.68 5.77 -1.34
CA ASN A 76 12.76 6.74 -1.27
C ASN A 76 14.10 6.06 -1.55
N HIS A 77 14.62 6.27 -2.75
CA HIS A 77 15.92 5.73 -3.17
C HIS A 77 17.13 6.48 -2.59
N ARG A 78 16.93 7.65 -1.96
CA ARG A 78 18.01 8.50 -1.42
C ARG A 78 18.22 8.28 0.09
N ARG A 79 17.13 8.20 0.85
CA ARG A 79 17.16 8.04 2.31
C ARG A 79 16.72 6.63 2.69
N LYS A 80 17.71 5.81 3.06
CA LYS A 80 17.48 4.48 3.61
C LYS A 80 17.38 4.57 5.13
N ARG A 81 16.35 3.98 5.72
CA ARG A 81 16.32 3.65 7.14
C ARG A 81 16.91 2.26 7.30
N THR A 82 17.94 2.18 8.14
CA THR A 82 18.42 0.89 8.64
C THR A 82 17.41 0.39 9.69
N PRO A 83 17.06 -0.91 9.69
CA PRO A 83 16.15 -1.49 10.68
C PRO A 83 16.61 -1.28 12.13
#